data_AF-A0A7S1RAB9-F1
#
_entry.id   AF-A0A7S1RAB9-F1
#
_cell.length_a   1.000
_cell.length_b   1.000
_cell.length_c   1.000
_cell.angle_alpha   90.00
_cell.angle_beta   90.00
_cell.angle_gamma   90.00
#
_symmetry.space_group_name_H-M   'P 1'
#
loop_
_entity.id
_entity.type
_entity.pdbx_description
1 polymer ?
#
loop_
_entity_poly.entity_id
_entity_poly.type
_entity_poly.pdbx_seq_one_letter_code
_entity_poly.pdbx_strand_id
1 'polypeptide(L)'
;ANPAPSKGGRGRGGKSGAAEGEDGEGKGKGKGWGGKGWMWTPSGPNLPRERVTEAAVTGEVLEWRGSFGWLKPHGAVDHPQASKRDGKVWVHQQDLQEGMEPPSKGDVVQFQIYTDPSGLGAEEVVPF
;
A
#
# COMPACT_ATOMS: atom_id res chain seq x y z
N ALA A 1 49.23 -28.61 4.92
CA ALA A 1 48.07 -27.85 5.44
C ALA A 1 47.19 -28.83 6.19
N ASN A 2 47.16 -28.75 7.51
CA ASN A 2 46.28 -29.57 8.36
C ASN A 2 45.00 -28.77 8.62
N PRO A 3 43.79 -29.28 8.32
CA PRO A 3 42.59 -28.78 8.96
C PRO A 3 42.40 -29.51 10.31
N ALA A 4 42.45 -28.76 11.40
CA ALA A 4 41.99 -29.20 12.71
C ALA A 4 40.46 -29.11 12.77
N PRO A 5 39.72 -30.20 13.09
CA PRO A 5 38.30 -30.13 13.40
C PRO A 5 38.10 -29.93 14.91
N SER A 6 37.46 -28.82 15.28
CA SER A 6 37.10 -28.52 16.67
C SER A 6 35.59 -28.74 16.91
N LYS A 7 35.29 -29.81 17.67
CA LYS A 7 34.30 -29.95 18.77
C LYS A 7 32.87 -29.48 18.49
N GLY A 8 31.85 -30.36 18.50
CA GLY A 8 31.24 -30.96 19.71
C GLY A 8 30.25 -29.96 20.34
N GLY A 9 28.99 -30.22 20.65
CA GLY A 9 28.12 -31.39 20.72
C GLY A 9 26.82 -30.95 21.47
N ARG A 10 25.95 -31.93 21.78
CA ARG A 10 24.74 -31.83 22.66
C ARG A 10 23.55 -31.12 22.00
N GLY A 11 22.32 -31.62 22.00
CA GLY A 11 21.69 -32.77 22.64
C GLY A 11 20.20 -32.45 22.88
N ARG A 12 19.34 -33.45 22.64
CA ARG A 12 18.05 -33.77 23.30
C ARG A 12 16.88 -32.75 23.36
N GLY A 13 15.70 -33.31 23.08
CA GLY A 13 14.38 -32.86 23.55
C GLY A 13 13.45 -32.56 22.36
N GLY A 14 12.32 -33.22 22.11
CA GLY A 14 11.44 -33.98 23.01
C GLY A 14 10.02 -33.40 22.90
N LYS A 15 9.21 -34.00 22.01
CA LYS A 15 7.74 -34.18 22.00
C LYS A 15 6.75 -33.06 22.44
N SER A 16 5.58 -33.17 21.79
CA SER A 16 4.22 -32.71 22.16
C SER A 16 3.96 -31.21 21.96
N GLY A 17 2.84 -30.76 21.41
CA GLY A 17 1.59 -31.34 20.94
C GLY A 17 0.60 -30.18 20.69
N ALA A 18 -0.56 -30.47 20.07
CA ALA A 18 -1.71 -29.57 19.86
C ALA A 18 -1.48 -28.40 18.87
N ALA A 19 -2.43 -27.93 18.07
CA ALA A 19 -3.79 -28.34 17.74
C ALA A 19 -4.12 -27.71 16.37
N GLU A 20 -5.12 -28.28 15.73
CA GLU A 20 -5.85 -27.76 14.58
C GLU A 20 -6.37 -26.33 14.85
N GLY A 21 -6.24 -25.45 13.86
CA GLY A 21 -6.73 -24.08 13.86
C GLY A 21 -6.52 -23.50 12.46
N GLU A 22 -7.61 -23.46 11.71
CA GLU A 22 -7.75 -22.81 10.40
C GLU A 22 -7.31 -21.35 10.50
N ASP A 23 -6.43 -20.89 9.61
CA ASP A 23 -6.28 -19.51 9.11
C ASP A 23 -5.21 -19.55 8.01
N GLY A 24 -5.62 -19.46 6.75
CA GLY A 24 -4.73 -19.44 5.60
C GLY A 24 -3.95 -18.13 5.49
N GLU A 25 -2.94 -17.94 6.33
CA GLU A 25 -2.03 -16.79 6.24
C GLU A 25 -0.87 -17.11 5.28
N GLY A 26 -0.97 -16.54 4.07
CA GLY A 26 0.01 -16.66 3.01
C GLY A 26 1.37 -16.06 3.41
N LYS A 27 2.37 -16.93 3.43
CA LYS A 27 3.80 -16.63 3.63
C LYS A 27 4.31 -15.48 2.74
N GLY A 28 4.70 -14.37 3.36
CA GLY A 28 5.61 -13.37 2.79
C GLY A 28 6.91 -13.29 3.58
N LYS A 29 7.96 -13.98 3.11
CA LYS A 29 9.34 -13.87 3.64
C LYS A 29 9.88 -12.45 3.43
N GLY A 30 10.19 -11.73 4.51
CA GLY A 30 10.95 -10.47 4.45
C GLY A 30 12.07 -10.44 5.48
N LYS A 31 13.31 -10.63 5.02
CA LYS A 31 14.56 -10.53 5.78
C LYS A 31 14.71 -9.13 6.40
N GLY A 32 15.14 -9.06 7.67
CA GLY A 32 15.30 -7.79 8.40
C GLY A 32 16.47 -6.93 7.93
N TRP A 33 16.46 -5.67 8.38
CA TRP A 33 17.66 -4.88 8.66
C TRP A 33 17.39 -3.91 9.81
N GLY A 34 18.24 -3.95 10.84
CA GLY A 34 18.12 -3.09 12.01
C GLY A 34 18.62 -1.66 11.76
N GLY A 35 18.16 -0.74 12.61
CA GLY A 35 18.86 0.50 12.90
C GLY A 35 18.18 1.77 12.39
N LYS A 36 17.72 2.58 13.37
CA LYS A 36 17.35 4.01 13.29
C LYS A 36 15.99 4.35 12.63
N GLY A 37 14.98 4.57 13.48
CA GLY A 37 14.06 5.72 13.36
C GLY A 37 13.17 5.83 12.13
N TRP A 38 12.89 4.73 11.43
CA TRP A 38 11.93 4.71 10.34
C TRP A 38 10.55 4.39 10.94
N MET A 39 9.74 5.44 11.13
CA MET A 39 8.34 5.27 11.51
C MET A 39 7.65 4.44 10.42
N TRP A 40 7.34 3.16 10.69
CA TRP A 40 6.55 2.32 9.79
C TRP A 40 5.17 2.96 9.67
N THR A 41 4.99 3.78 8.63
CA THR A 41 3.65 4.24 8.25
C THR A 41 3.05 3.11 7.42
N PRO A 42 1.93 2.51 7.85
CA PRO A 42 1.25 1.49 7.07
C PRO A 42 1.00 2.03 5.64
N SER A 43 1.34 1.23 4.64
CA SER A 43 1.30 1.60 3.21
C SER A 43 0.65 0.48 2.42
N GLY A 44 -0.12 0.81 1.38
CA GLY A 44 -0.68 -0.16 0.44
C GLY A 44 -2.19 -0.04 0.25
N PRO A 45 -2.78 -0.82 -0.67
CA PRO A 45 -4.19 -0.70 -1.04
C PRO A 45 -5.15 -1.18 0.05
N ASN A 46 -4.71 -2.04 0.98
CA ASN A 46 -5.59 -2.68 1.97
C ASN A 46 -5.63 -1.95 3.33
N LEU A 47 -5.30 -0.66 3.35
CA LEU A 47 -5.41 0.16 4.57
C LEU A 47 -6.88 0.49 4.88
N PRO A 48 -7.23 0.76 6.15
CA PRO A 48 -8.54 1.31 6.45
C PRO A 48 -8.69 2.67 5.77
N ARG A 49 -9.72 2.79 4.92
CA ARG A 49 -10.01 3.97 4.11
C ARG A 49 -11.27 4.64 4.65
N GLU A 50 -11.20 5.94 4.90
CA GLU A 50 -12.34 6.78 5.28
C GLU A 50 -12.65 7.74 4.12
N ARG A 51 -13.88 7.69 3.60
CA ARG A 51 -14.29 8.54 2.49
C ARG A 51 -14.35 10.01 2.94
N VAL A 52 -13.70 10.89 2.19
CA VAL A 52 -13.61 12.33 2.48
C VAL A 52 -14.63 13.12 1.67
N THR A 53 -14.84 12.76 0.40
CA THR A 53 -15.75 13.49 -0.50
C THR A 53 -17.08 12.77 -0.65
N GLU A 54 -18.19 13.52 -0.49
CA GLU A 54 -19.54 13.01 -0.76
C GLU A 54 -19.82 12.94 -2.28
N ALA A 55 -19.28 13.90 -3.05
CA ALA A 55 -19.42 13.99 -4.49
C ALA A 55 -18.10 13.70 -5.21
N ALA A 56 -18.20 13.06 -6.38
CA ALA A 56 -17.05 12.71 -7.20
C ALA A 56 -16.27 13.95 -7.65
N VAL A 57 -14.96 13.88 -7.50
CA VAL A 57 -13.99 14.92 -7.87
C VAL A 57 -13.37 14.59 -9.21
N THR A 58 -13.08 15.60 -10.02
CA THR A 58 -12.30 15.43 -11.24
C THR A 58 -10.85 15.81 -10.99
N GLY A 59 -9.93 15.18 -11.72
CA GLY A 59 -8.52 15.49 -11.64
C GLY A 59 -7.74 14.96 -12.82
N GLU A 60 -6.47 15.35 -12.88
CA GLU A 60 -5.53 14.97 -13.93
C GLU A 60 -4.56 13.91 -13.41
N VAL A 61 -4.26 12.92 -14.24
CA VAL A 61 -3.23 11.91 -13.94
C VAL A 61 -1.85 12.53 -14.12
N LEU A 62 -1.10 12.69 -13.04
CA LEU A 62 0.25 13.24 -13.09
C LEU A 62 1.27 12.20 -13.54
N GLU A 63 1.10 10.97 -13.05
CA GLU A 63 2.03 9.87 -13.27
C GLU A 63 1.37 8.54 -12.95
N TRP A 64 1.71 7.51 -13.74
CA TRP A 64 1.36 6.13 -13.46
C TRP A 64 2.62 5.25 -13.44
N ARG A 65 2.74 4.38 -12.43
CA ARG A 65 3.87 3.46 -12.23
C ARG A 65 3.38 2.07 -11.84
N GLY A 66 3.40 1.13 -12.78
CA GLY A 66 3.02 -0.26 -12.53
C GLY A 66 1.56 -0.36 -12.14
N SER A 67 1.28 -0.60 -10.85
CA SER A 67 -0.07 -0.79 -10.31
C SER A 67 -0.61 0.41 -9.55
N PHE A 68 0.07 1.55 -9.53
CA PHE A 68 -0.42 2.75 -8.85
C PHE A 68 -0.07 4.03 -9.61
N GLY A 69 -0.75 5.12 -9.28
CA GLY A 69 -0.52 6.43 -9.86
C GLY A 69 -0.71 7.57 -8.88
N TRP A 70 -0.45 8.78 -9.38
CA TRP A 70 -0.66 10.04 -8.68
C TRP A 70 -1.62 10.90 -9.49
N LEU A 71 -2.69 11.35 -8.85
CA LEU A 71 -3.70 12.23 -9.42
C LEU A 71 -3.57 13.61 -8.78
N LYS A 72 -3.86 14.64 -9.57
CA LYS A 72 -4.03 16.01 -9.08
C LYS A 72 -5.51 16.39 -9.17
N PRO A 73 -6.21 16.57 -8.04
CA PRO A 73 -7.59 17.03 -8.08
C PRO A 73 -7.66 18.45 -8.65
N HIS A 74 -8.65 18.71 -9.51
CA HIS A 74 -8.95 20.05 -10.02
C HIS A 74 -9.64 20.92 -8.97
N GLY A 75 -10.43 20.30 -8.09
CA GLY A 75 -11.05 20.95 -6.94
C GLY A 75 -10.12 21.01 -5.73
N ALA A 76 -10.32 22.03 -4.88
CA ALA A 76 -9.69 22.05 -3.57
C ALA A 76 -10.26 20.93 -2.69
N VAL A 77 -9.38 20.15 -2.06
CA VAL A 77 -9.79 19.10 -1.11
C VAL A 77 -9.72 19.68 0.29
N ASP A 78 -10.88 19.83 0.94
CA ASP A 78 -10.97 20.33 2.32
C ASP A 78 -10.64 19.22 3.32
N HIS A 79 -9.34 18.91 3.46
CA HIS A 79 -8.87 17.93 4.42
C HIS A 79 -7.48 18.31 4.95
N PRO A 80 -7.17 18.13 6.26
CA PRO A 80 -5.85 18.45 6.81
C PRO A 80 -4.70 17.69 6.13
N GLN A 81 -5.00 16.53 5.54
CA GLN A 81 -4.01 15.75 4.81
C GLN A 81 -3.87 16.17 3.33
N ALA A 82 -4.67 17.10 2.83
CA ALA A 82 -4.53 17.64 1.47
C ALA A 82 -3.22 18.43 1.27
N SER A 83 -2.59 18.90 2.35
CA SER A 83 -1.24 19.49 2.26
C SER A 83 -0.13 18.44 2.21
N LYS A 84 -0.43 17.15 2.50
CA LYS A 84 0.56 16.07 2.35
C LYS A 84 0.76 15.78 0.87
N ARG A 85 1.97 15.35 0.51
CA ARG A 85 2.32 14.90 -0.86
C ARG A 85 2.03 15.96 -1.95
N ASP A 86 2.16 17.25 -1.60
CA ASP A 86 1.85 18.39 -2.49
C ASP A 86 0.38 18.42 -3.00
N GLY A 87 -0.57 17.86 -2.24
CA GLY A 87 -1.96 17.75 -2.69
C GLY A 87 -2.20 16.69 -3.74
N LYS A 88 -1.24 15.79 -3.95
CA LYS A 88 -1.38 14.63 -4.82
C LYS A 88 -2.20 13.54 -4.14
N VAL A 89 -3.12 12.96 -4.89
CA VAL A 89 -3.98 11.86 -4.47
C VAL A 89 -3.40 10.57 -5.02
N TRP A 90 -3.24 9.56 -4.15
CA TRP A 90 -2.73 8.26 -4.55
C TRP A 90 -3.84 7.39 -5.15
N VAL A 91 -3.57 6.62 -6.19
CA VAL A 91 -4.55 5.70 -6.78
C VAL A 91 -3.91 4.34 -7.02
N HIS A 92 -4.64 3.26 -6.73
CA HIS A 92 -4.24 1.91 -7.10
C HIS A 92 -4.99 1.40 -8.33
N GLN A 93 -4.41 0.47 -9.07
CA GLN A 93 -5.07 -0.18 -10.20
C GLN A 93 -6.38 -0.89 -9.80
N GLN A 94 -6.44 -1.41 -8.57
CA GLN A 94 -7.66 -2.05 -8.04
C GLN A 94 -8.80 -1.06 -7.81
N ASP A 95 -8.49 0.23 -7.76
CA ASP A 95 -9.45 1.32 -7.55
C ASP A 95 -9.99 1.88 -8.88
N LEU A 96 -9.45 1.42 -10.01
CA LEU A 96 -10.00 1.70 -11.34
C LEU A 96 -11.24 0.84 -11.57
N GLN A 97 -12.20 1.36 -12.33
CA GLN A 97 -13.37 0.59 -12.73
C GLN A 97 -12.98 -0.70 -13.48
N GLU A 98 -13.76 -1.76 -13.31
CA GLU A 98 -13.49 -3.06 -13.95
C GLU A 98 -13.36 -2.91 -15.48
N GLY A 99 -12.28 -3.47 -16.04
CA GLY A 99 -11.98 -3.41 -17.48
C GLY A 99 -11.29 -2.10 -17.93
N MET A 100 -11.05 -1.15 -17.02
CA MET A 100 -10.32 0.08 -17.34
C MET A 100 -8.80 -0.18 -17.45
N GLU A 101 -8.20 0.32 -18.52
CA GLU A 101 -6.74 0.36 -18.65
C GLU A 101 -6.15 1.46 -17.75
N PRO A 102 -4.90 1.30 -17.26
CA PRO A 102 -4.23 2.35 -16.51
C PRO A 102 -4.22 3.69 -17.28
N PRO A 103 -4.69 4.78 -16.67
CA PRO A 103 -4.74 6.07 -17.34
C PRO A 103 -3.33 6.58 -17.64
N SER A 104 -3.21 7.30 -18.75
CA SER A 104 -1.96 7.94 -19.17
C SER A 104 -1.78 9.29 -18.46
N LYS A 105 -0.53 9.74 -18.37
CA LYS A 105 -0.24 11.08 -17.86
C LYS A 105 -0.96 12.14 -18.71
N GLY A 106 -1.67 13.05 -18.04
CA GLY A 106 -2.47 14.11 -18.65
C GLY A 106 -3.94 13.75 -18.85
N ASP A 107 -4.32 12.48 -18.66
CA ASP A 107 -5.72 12.07 -18.77
C ASP A 107 -6.54 12.66 -17.62
N VAL A 108 -7.77 13.05 -17.94
CA VAL A 108 -8.73 13.53 -16.94
C VAL A 108 -9.59 12.36 -16.48
N VAL A 109 -9.67 12.19 -15.16
CA VAL A 109 -10.44 11.14 -14.52
C VAL A 109 -11.37 11.73 -13.48
N GLN A 110 -12.46 11.04 -13.21
CA GLN A 110 -13.36 11.29 -12.10
C GLN A 110 -13.14 10.21 -11.03
N PHE A 111 -13.09 10.60 -9.76
CA PHE A 111 -12.81 9.71 -8.64
C PHE A 111 -13.40 10.24 -7.33
N GLN A 112 -13.56 9.36 -6.35
CA GLN A 112 -13.87 9.74 -4.97
C GLN A 112 -12.60 9.76 -4.14
N ILE A 113 -12.52 10.71 -3.21
CA ILE A 113 -11.34 10.87 -2.35
C ILE A 113 -11.60 10.17 -1.02
N TYR A 114 -10.65 9.34 -0.61
CA TYR A 114 -10.56 8.79 0.74
C TYR A 114 -9.28 9.26 1.43
N THR A 115 -9.25 9.14 2.75
CA THR A 115 -8.06 9.28 3.57
C THR A 115 -7.71 7.95 4.21
N ASP A 116 -6.41 7.69 4.33
CA ASP A 116 -5.87 6.53 5.03
C ASP A 116 -4.68 6.98 5.93
N PRO A 117 -4.05 6.08 6.72
CA PRO A 117 -2.87 6.42 7.52
C PRO A 117 -1.69 6.97 6.70
N SER A 118 -1.67 6.67 5.40
CA SER A 118 -0.64 7.04 4.44
C SER A 118 -0.86 8.44 3.83
N GLY A 119 -2.10 8.90 3.68
CA GLY A 119 -2.46 10.17 3.05
C GLY A 119 -3.85 10.16 2.42
N LEU A 120 -4.00 10.99 1.37
CA LEU A 120 -5.18 10.96 0.51
C LEU A 120 -5.02 9.93 -0.60
N GLY A 121 -6.09 9.21 -0.88
CA GLY A 121 -6.21 8.27 -1.98
C GLY A 121 -7.51 8.47 -2.77
N ALA A 122 -7.55 7.84 -3.95
CA ALA A 122 -8.68 7.88 -4.87
C ALA A 122 -9.28 6.47 -5.02
N GLU A 123 -10.60 6.39 -4.95
CA GLU A 123 -11.40 5.19 -5.19
C GLU A 123 -12.43 5.45 -6.30
N GLU A 124 -12.99 4.37 -6.86
CA GLU A 124 -14.03 4.41 -7.90
C GLU A 124 -13.63 5.30 -9.10
N VAL A 125 -12.40 5.09 -9.61
CA VAL A 125 -11.85 5.93 -10.67
C VAL A 125 -12.41 5.54 -12.03
N VAL A 126 -12.92 6.53 -12.75
CA VAL A 126 -13.50 6.41 -14.10
C VAL A 126 -12.95 7.48 -15.04
N PRO A 127 -12.95 7.26 -16.38
CA PRO A 127 -12.66 8.31 -17.35
C PRO A 127 -13.69 9.45 -17.27
N PHE A 128 -13.25 10.70 -17.45
CA PHE A 128 -14.13 11.87 -17.52
C PHE A 128 -14.50 12.25 -18.96
#